data_AF-A0AAE0QMD4-F1
#
_entry.id   AF-A0AAE0QMD4-F1
#
_cell.length_a   1.000
_cell.length_b   1.000
_cell.length_c   1.000
_cell.angle_alpha   90.00
_cell.angle_beta   90.00
_cell.angle_gamma   90.00
#
_symmetry.space_group_name_H-M   'P 1'
#
loop_
_entity.id
_entity.type
_entity.pdbx_description
1 polymer ?
#
loop_
_entity_poly.entity_id
_entity_poly.type
_entity_poly.pdbx_seq_one_letter_code
_entity_poly.pdbx_strand_id
1 'polypeptide(L)'
;MVCKKKRSKIEKKTKWWKLKKEECCEEFRQKLRQALGGQVVLPNDWETTAEVIRETGRKVLGVSSGRRKEDKETWWWNEEVQVSVQRKGLAKKKWDMDRTEENRQEYKELQRRVKREVSKAKQKAYDELYNRLDTREGEKDLYRLARQRDRDGKDVQQVRVIKDRDGRVLTSEESVQRRWKEYFEEVMNEKNEREKRVEGVNSVEQKVDKIRKDEVRKALKRMKCGKAVGPDDIPVEVWKCLGEAAVEFLTTLFNRVLESERMPEEWRRSVLVPIFKNKGDMQSCSNYRGIKLMSHTMKLWERVVEARLRKVVEICEQQYGFMPRKSTTDAIFALRILMEKYRDGQRELHCVFVDMEKAYDRVPREELWYCMRKSGVAEKYVRVVQDMYERSRTVVRCAVGQTEEFNVEVGLHQGSALSPFLFAIVMDQLSEEVRQESPWTMMFADDIVICSESREQVQEKLERWRFALERRGMKVSRKGREVEQ
;
A
#
# COMPACT_ATOMS: atom_id res chain seq x y z
N MET A 1 21.51 -27.97 -28.20
CA MET A 1 20.56 -26.88 -28.51
C MET A 1 20.26 -26.10 -27.24
N VAL A 2 20.77 -24.87 -27.10
CA VAL A 2 20.45 -24.01 -25.94
C VAL A 2 19.02 -23.50 -26.13
N CYS A 3 18.08 -24.10 -25.40
CA CYS A 3 16.70 -23.68 -25.40
C CYS A 3 16.63 -22.25 -24.85
N LYS A 4 16.49 -21.25 -25.74
CA LYS A 4 16.32 -19.85 -25.36
C LYS A 4 15.06 -19.78 -24.47
N LYS A 5 15.25 -19.67 -23.15
CA LYS A 5 14.17 -19.39 -22.19
C LYS A 5 13.28 -18.28 -22.78
N LYS A 6 12.03 -18.59 -23.08
CA LYS A 6 11.00 -17.59 -23.39
C LYS A 6 10.92 -16.66 -22.18
N ARG A 7 11.59 -15.50 -22.25
CA ARG A 7 11.50 -14.46 -21.22
C ARG A 7 10.03 -14.07 -21.12
N SER A 8 9.47 -14.12 -19.92
CA SER A 8 8.06 -13.82 -19.67
C SER A 8 7.70 -12.45 -20.28
N LYS A 9 6.67 -12.42 -21.12
CA LYS A 9 6.12 -11.16 -21.64
C LYS A 9 5.46 -10.45 -20.46
N ILE A 10 6.07 -9.39 -19.94
CA ILE A 10 5.44 -8.54 -18.94
C ILE A 10 4.22 -7.87 -19.59
N GLU A 11 3.10 -7.89 -18.88
CA GLU A 11 1.84 -7.27 -19.29
C GLU A 11 2.06 -5.80 -19.72
N LYS A 12 1.52 -5.43 -20.88
CA LYS A 12 1.62 -4.06 -21.40
C LYS A 12 0.78 -3.16 -20.50
N LYS A 13 1.36 -2.08 -19.98
CA LYS A 13 0.69 -1.11 -19.11
C LYS A 13 0.52 0.22 -19.80
N THR A 14 -0.59 0.89 -19.54
CA THR A 14 -0.82 2.26 -20.02
C THR A 14 0.22 3.20 -19.40
N LYS A 15 0.76 4.14 -20.19
CA LYS A 15 1.84 5.04 -19.76
C LYS A 15 1.31 6.23 -18.94
N TRP A 16 0.60 5.95 -17.85
CA TRP A 16 -0.07 6.95 -17.02
C TRP A 16 0.87 8.02 -16.45
N TRP A 17 2.15 7.72 -16.26
CA TRP A 17 3.15 8.70 -15.79
C TRP A 17 3.32 9.90 -16.72
N LYS A 18 2.89 9.81 -17.99
CA LYS A 18 2.87 10.93 -18.92
C LYS A 18 1.87 12.02 -18.54
N LEU A 19 0.84 11.71 -17.74
CA LEU A 19 -0.13 12.71 -17.24
C LEU A 19 0.50 13.77 -16.31
N LYS A 20 1.78 13.62 -15.95
CA LYS A 20 2.54 14.68 -15.29
C LYS A 20 2.83 15.88 -16.21
N LYS A 21 2.79 15.68 -17.54
CA LYS A 21 2.94 16.75 -18.52
C LYS A 21 1.57 17.36 -18.80
N GLU A 22 1.45 18.68 -18.69
CA GLU A 22 0.16 19.37 -18.88
C GLU A 22 -0.41 19.11 -20.28
N GLU A 23 0.44 19.18 -21.32
CA GLU A 23 0.04 18.87 -22.71
C GLU A 23 -0.64 17.50 -22.84
N CYS A 24 -0.07 16.46 -22.23
CA CYS A 24 -0.66 15.11 -22.26
C CYS A 24 -1.95 15.03 -21.45
N CYS A 25 -2.09 15.83 -20.38
CA CYS A 25 -3.32 15.88 -19.59
C CYS A 25 -4.43 16.62 -20.36
N GLU A 26 -4.13 17.72 -21.05
CA GLU A 26 -5.07 18.44 -21.91
C GLU A 26 -5.53 17.58 -23.09
N GLU A 27 -4.59 16.93 -23.79
CA GLU A 27 -4.92 16.01 -24.89
C GLU A 27 -5.80 14.86 -24.40
N PHE A 28 -5.48 14.29 -23.23
CA PHE A 28 -6.29 13.24 -22.61
C PHE A 28 -7.70 13.74 -22.27
N ARG A 29 -7.86 14.93 -21.66
CA ARG A 29 -9.16 15.54 -21.37
C ARG A 29 -9.98 15.74 -22.65
N GLN A 30 -9.36 16.27 -23.71
CA GLN A 30 -10.03 16.55 -24.98
C GLN A 30 -10.50 15.25 -25.66
N LYS A 31 -9.63 14.24 -25.72
CA LYS A 31 -9.95 12.94 -26.32
C LYS A 31 -11.00 12.18 -25.51
N LEU A 32 -10.98 12.30 -24.19
CA LEU A 32 -12.02 11.73 -23.35
C LEU A 32 -13.38 12.37 -23.62
N ARG A 33 -13.45 13.72 -23.73
CA ARG A 33 -14.68 14.42 -24.11
C ARG A 33 -15.19 14.00 -25.49
N GLN A 34 -14.29 13.83 -26.47
CA GLN A 34 -14.66 13.33 -27.80
C GLN A 34 -15.24 11.91 -27.74
N ALA A 35 -14.64 11.03 -26.94
CA ALA A 35 -15.13 9.67 -26.74
C ALA A 35 -16.52 9.63 -26.08
N LEU A 36 -16.88 10.67 -25.32
CA LEU A 36 -18.18 10.84 -24.67
C LEU A 36 -19.17 11.66 -25.52
N GLY A 37 -18.95 11.79 -26.82
CA GLY A 37 -19.86 12.50 -27.72
C GLY A 37 -19.89 14.02 -27.50
N GLY A 38 -18.81 14.61 -26.96
CA GLY A 38 -18.72 16.03 -26.66
C GLY A 38 -19.28 16.43 -25.29
N GLN A 39 -19.83 15.48 -24.52
CA GLN A 39 -20.28 15.74 -23.16
C GLN A 39 -19.09 15.93 -22.22
N VAL A 40 -19.20 16.92 -21.33
CA VAL A 40 -18.22 17.17 -20.26
C VAL A 40 -18.42 16.21 -19.08
N VAL A 41 -19.63 15.64 -18.98
CA VAL A 41 -20.05 14.77 -17.89
C VAL A 41 -19.66 13.33 -18.20
N LEU A 42 -19.07 12.64 -17.22
CA LEU A 42 -18.75 11.22 -17.33
C LEU A 42 -20.04 10.39 -17.18
N PRO A 43 -20.12 9.19 -17.80
CA PRO A 43 -21.25 8.27 -17.61
C PRO A 43 -21.53 8.01 -16.12
N ASN A 44 -22.78 7.73 -15.74
CA ASN A 44 -23.15 7.52 -14.33
C ASN A 44 -22.81 6.12 -13.81
N ASP A 45 -22.24 5.26 -14.64
CA ASP A 45 -21.86 3.89 -14.32
C ASP A 45 -20.33 3.72 -14.32
N TRP A 46 -19.84 2.90 -13.39
CA TRP A 46 -18.41 2.69 -13.21
C TRP A 46 -17.78 1.96 -14.41
N GLU A 47 -18.44 0.93 -14.94
CA GLU A 47 -17.87 0.04 -15.95
C GLU A 47 -17.59 0.77 -17.26
N THR A 48 -18.58 1.50 -17.79
CA THR A 48 -18.43 2.31 -19.01
C THR A 48 -17.40 3.40 -18.79
N THR A 49 -17.45 4.10 -17.66
CA THR A 49 -16.48 5.18 -17.37
C THR A 49 -15.05 4.65 -17.29
N ALA A 50 -14.85 3.54 -16.58
CA ALA A 50 -13.54 2.91 -16.42
C ALA A 50 -13.00 2.40 -17.76
N GLU A 51 -13.85 1.78 -18.59
CA GLU A 51 -13.49 1.33 -19.93
C GLU A 51 -13.07 2.48 -20.84
N VAL A 52 -13.89 3.54 -20.92
CA VAL A 52 -13.60 4.72 -21.75
C VAL A 52 -12.32 5.41 -21.30
N ILE A 53 -12.07 5.53 -19.99
CA ILE A 53 -10.81 6.06 -19.43
C ILE A 53 -9.62 5.21 -19.87
N ARG A 54 -9.70 3.88 -19.71
CA ARG A 54 -8.60 2.97 -20.07
C ARG A 54 -8.30 3.01 -21.56
N GLU A 55 -9.34 2.98 -22.40
CA GLU A 55 -9.18 3.07 -23.84
C GLU A 55 -8.54 4.38 -24.28
N THR A 56 -9.05 5.50 -23.76
CA THR A 56 -8.52 6.83 -24.05
C THR A 56 -7.07 6.93 -23.59
N GLY A 57 -6.74 6.40 -22.41
CA GLY A 57 -5.37 6.36 -21.89
C GLY A 57 -4.45 5.55 -22.79
N ARG A 58 -4.89 4.38 -23.27
CA ARG A 58 -4.11 3.56 -24.22
C ARG A 58 -3.90 4.26 -25.55
N LYS A 59 -4.92 4.96 -26.07
CA LYS A 59 -4.87 5.71 -27.34
C LYS A 59 -3.94 6.93 -27.26
N VAL A 60 -4.07 7.75 -26.22
CA VAL A 60 -3.33 9.02 -26.06
C VAL A 60 -1.92 8.81 -25.50
N LEU A 61 -1.80 8.09 -24.39
CA LEU A 61 -0.51 7.95 -23.68
C LEU A 61 0.34 6.82 -24.28
N GLY A 62 -0.31 5.88 -24.97
CA GLY A 62 0.28 4.66 -25.48
C GLY A 62 0.49 3.61 -24.38
N VAL A 63 0.88 2.41 -24.81
CA VAL A 63 1.21 1.28 -23.92
C VAL A 63 2.71 1.07 -23.82
N SER A 64 3.16 0.56 -22.67
CA SER A 64 4.53 0.12 -22.46
C SER A 64 4.83 -1.09 -23.36
N SER A 65 6.09 -1.24 -23.77
CA SER A 65 6.51 -2.31 -24.68
C SER A 65 6.64 -3.68 -24.00
N GLY A 66 6.24 -3.81 -22.72
CA GLY A 66 6.41 -5.05 -21.93
C GLY A 66 7.87 -5.47 -21.71
N ARG A 67 8.84 -4.66 -22.14
CA ARG A 67 10.27 -4.85 -21.83
C ARG A 67 10.62 -3.94 -20.67
N ARG A 68 11.21 -4.50 -19.62
CA ARG A 68 11.95 -3.73 -18.61
C ARG A 68 13.10 -3.06 -19.35
N LYS A 69 12.89 -1.84 -19.87
CA LYS A 69 14.00 -0.91 -19.99
C LYS A 69 14.36 -0.65 -18.54
N GLU A 70 15.57 -1.02 -18.12
CA GLU A 70 16.19 -0.38 -16.95
C GLU A 70 15.85 1.11 -17.04
N ASP A 71 15.27 1.64 -15.97
CA ASP A 71 14.71 3.00 -15.96
C ASP A 71 15.77 3.96 -16.50
N LYS A 72 15.56 4.39 -17.75
CA LYS A 72 16.36 5.44 -18.40
C LYS A 72 15.94 6.82 -17.91
N GLU A 73 15.02 6.91 -16.96
CA GLU A 73 14.88 8.08 -16.09
C GLU A 73 15.90 7.96 -14.96
N THR A 74 17.16 7.89 -15.32
CA THR A 74 18.20 8.19 -14.34
C THR A 74 18.13 9.70 -14.13
N TRP A 75 18.14 10.16 -12.88
CA TRP A 75 17.96 11.56 -12.47
C TRP A 75 18.96 12.55 -13.12
N TRP A 76 20.00 12.05 -13.78
CA TRP A 76 20.99 12.79 -14.58
C TRP A 76 20.70 12.81 -16.09
N TRP A 77 19.61 12.18 -16.54
CA TRP A 77 19.26 12.04 -17.96
C TRP A 77 18.62 13.33 -18.49
N ASN A 78 19.24 13.96 -19.48
CA ASN A 78 18.78 15.20 -20.10
C ASN A 78 18.54 15.03 -21.61
N GLU A 79 17.97 16.06 -22.26
CA GLU A 79 17.65 16.03 -23.69
C GLU A 79 18.90 15.83 -24.57
N GLU A 80 20.03 16.41 -24.17
CA GLU A 80 21.31 16.26 -24.87
C GLU A 80 21.77 14.80 -24.90
N VAL A 81 21.76 14.11 -23.75
CA VAL A 81 22.07 12.68 -23.65
C VAL A 81 21.07 11.84 -24.46
N GLN A 82 19.79 12.22 -24.46
CA GLN A 82 18.77 11.52 -25.24
C GLN A 82 19.05 11.59 -26.74
N VAL A 83 19.30 12.80 -27.27
CA VAL A 83 19.59 13.03 -28.69
C VAL A 83 20.86 12.29 -29.11
N SER A 84 21.91 12.33 -28.31
CA SER A 84 23.17 11.64 -28.65
C SER A 84 23.06 10.12 -28.58
N VAL A 85 22.29 9.58 -27.64
CA VAL A 85 22.01 8.13 -27.58
C VAL A 85 21.15 7.69 -28.78
N GLN A 86 20.21 8.52 -29.24
CA GLN A 86 19.44 8.25 -30.45
C GLN A 86 20.33 8.25 -31.70
N ARG A 87 21.20 9.27 -31.86
CA ARG A 87 22.18 9.35 -32.96
C ARG A 87 23.11 8.13 -33.00
N LYS A 88 23.64 7.71 -31.84
CA LYS A 88 24.42 6.47 -31.72
C LYS A 88 23.60 5.24 -32.13
N GLY A 89 22.31 5.20 -31.78
CA GLY A 89 21.40 4.12 -32.17
C GLY A 89 21.17 4.03 -33.68
N LEU A 90 21.08 5.17 -34.36
CA LEU A 90 20.96 5.25 -35.82
C LEU A 90 22.27 4.82 -36.51
N ALA A 91 23.42 5.29 -36.06
CA ALA A 91 24.72 4.88 -36.57
C ALA A 91 25.00 3.38 -36.37
N LYS A 92 24.54 2.81 -35.24
CA LYS A 92 24.61 1.36 -35.01
C LYS A 92 23.80 0.59 -36.04
N LYS A 93 22.58 1.04 -36.36
CA LYS A 93 21.74 0.39 -37.37
C LYS A 93 22.37 0.45 -38.77
N LYS A 94 22.98 1.58 -39.13
CA LYS A 94 23.73 1.73 -40.38
C LYS A 94 24.91 0.74 -40.45
N TRP A 95 25.69 0.65 -39.38
CA TRP A 95 26.79 -0.32 -39.30
C TRP A 95 26.31 -1.78 -39.34
N ASP A 96 25.20 -2.10 -38.67
CA ASP A 96 24.61 -3.44 -38.66
C ASP A 96 24.10 -3.85 -40.07
N MET A 97 23.73 -2.89 -40.93
CA MET A 97 23.30 -3.12 -42.32
C MET A 97 24.47 -3.24 -43.30
N ASP A 98 25.36 -2.24 -43.33
CA ASP A 98 26.34 -2.11 -44.42
C ASP A 98 27.72 -2.71 -44.06
N ARG A 99 28.01 -2.92 -42.78
CA ARG A 99 29.27 -3.46 -42.21
C ARG A 99 30.58 -2.85 -42.74
N THR A 100 30.55 -1.65 -43.30
CA THR A 100 31.74 -0.90 -43.76
C THR A 100 32.58 -0.39 -42.59
N GLU A 101 33.88 -0.18 -42.82
CA GLU A 101 34.80 0.31 -41.78
C GLU A 101 34.52 1.79 -41.43
N GLU A 102 34.05 2.60 -42.39
CA GLU A 102 33.62 3.99 -42.16
C GLU A 102 32.44 4.08 -41.18
N ASN A 103 31.40 3.26 -41.39
CA ASN A 103 30.25 3.20 -40.47
C ASN A 103 30.65 2.66 -39.08
N ARG A 104 31.65 1.78 -39.01
CA ARG A 104 32.21 1.29 -37.75
C ARG A 104 32.96 2.41 -37.01
N GLN A 105 33.72 3.24 -37.73
CA GLN A 105 34.43 4.40 -37.21
C GLN A 105 33.43 5.44 -36.66
N GLU A 106 32.41 5.78 -37.45
CA GLU A 106 31.33 6.71 -37.08
C GLU A 106 30.59 6.23 -35.81
N TYR A 107 30.24 4.94 -35.74
CA TYR A 107 29.63 4.36 -34.54
C TYR A 107 30.54 4.44 -33.30
N LYS A 108 31.84 4.15 -33.44
CA LYS A 108 32.81 4.23 -32.33
C LYS A 108 32.98 5.67 -31.84
N GLU A 109 33.03 6.65 -32.73
CA GLU A 109 33.13 8.07 -32.38
C GLU A 109 31.89 8.55 -31.63
N LEU A 110 30.69 8.23 -32.15
CA LEU A 110 29.44 8.53 -31.48
C LEU A 110 29.31 7.80 -30.15
N GLN A 111 29.83 6.58 -30.03
CA GLN A 111 29.90 5.87 -28.75
C GLN A 111 30.80 6.58 -27.74
N ARG A 112 31.97 7.10 -28.16
CA ARG A 112 32.86 7.90 -27.30
C ARG A 112 32.21 9.23 -26.91
N ARG A 113 31.53 9.91 -27.84
CA ARG A 113 30.82 11.17 -27.58
C ARG A 113 29.69 10.98 -26.57
N VAL A 114 28.87 9.93 -26.75
CA VAL A 114 27.84 9.55 -25.77
C VAL A 114 28.43 9.25 -24.40
N LYS A 115 29.56 8.53 -24.31
CA LYS A 115 30.21 8.29 -23.01
C LYS A 115 30.61 9.59 -22.31
N ARG A 116 31.18 10.56 -23.05
CA ARG A 116 31.57 11.87 -22.51
C ARG A 116 30.37 12.68 -22.05
N GLU A 117 29.33 12.76 -22.86
CA GLU A 117 28.11 13.51 -22.52
C GLU A 117 27.37 12.89 -21.34
N VAL A 118 27.28 11.56 -21.27
CA VAL A 118 26.75 10.86 -20.09
C VAL A 118 27.59 11.17 -18.85
N SER A 119 28.91 11.21 -18.96
CA SER A 119 29.79 11.56 -17.84
C SER A 119 29.59 13.01 -17.38
N LYS A 120 29.49 13.96 -18.31
CA LYS A 120 29.24 15.38 -18.01
C LYS A 120 27.86 15.58 -17.37
N ALA A 121 26.82 14.95 -17.93
CA ALA A 121 25.47 15.02 -17.39
C ALA A 121 25.38 14.41 -15.99
N LYS A 122 26.06 13.27 -15.75
CA LYS A 122 26.19 12.69 -14.41
C LYS A 122 26.89 13.64 -13.46
N GLN A 123 28.04 14.19 -13.84
CA GLN A 123 28.83 15.08 -12.98
C GLN A 123 28.01 16.32 -12.61
N LYS A 124 27.45 17.02 -13.59
CA LYS A 124 26.62 18.19 -13.38
C LYS A 124 25.43 17.90 -12.48
N ALA A 125 24.77 16.76 -12.70
CA ALA A 125 23.66 16.35 -11.85
C ALA A 125 24.14 16.08 -10.41
N TYR A 126 25.27 15.38 -10.22
CA TYR A 126 25.84 15.15 -8.88
C TYR A 126 26.20 16.47 -8.19
N ASP A 127 26.80 17.41 -8.89
CA ASP A 127 27.16 18.72 -8.33
C ASP A 127 25.89 19.49 -7.91
N GLU A 128 24.85 19.53 -8.77
CA GLU A 128 23.53 20.09 -8.43
C GLU A 128 22.82 19.35 -7.29
N LEU A 129 23.07 18.05 -7.15
CA LEU A 129 22.51 17.23 -6.08
C LEU A 129 23.22 17.54 -4.76
N TYR A 130 24.56 17.57 -4.74
CA TYR A 130 25.35 17.94 -3.57
C TYR A 130 25.02 19.35 -3.08
N ASN A 131 24.90 20.32 -3.99
CA ASN A 131 24.48 21.69 -3.63
C ASN A 131 23.06 21.74 -3.03
N ARG A 132 22.18 20.81 -3.42
CA ARG A 132 20.83 20.70 -2.86
C ARG A 132 20.81 20.01 -1.49
N LEU A 133 21.77 19.15 -1.18
CA LEU A 133 21.82 18.41 0.10
C LEU A 133 21.95 19.32 1.32
N ASP A 134 22.52 20.53 1.15
CA ASP A 134 22.60 21.55 2.21
C ASP A 134 21.26 22.30 2.45
N THR A 135 20.23 22.00 1.66
CA THR A 135 18.89 22.58 1.83
C THR A 135 17.94 21.62 2.53
N ARG A 136 16.91 22.16 3.19
CA ARG A 136 15.82 21.38 3.82
C ARG A 136 15.06 20.47 2.83
N GLU A 137 15.17 20.75 1.53
CA GLU A 137 14.59 19.92 0.45
C GLU A 137 15.50 18.74 0.07
N GLY A 138 16.82 18.88 0.19
CA GLY A 138 17.82 17.88 -0.13
C GLY A 138 17.90 16.70 0.85
N GLU A 139 17.39 16.86 2.07
CA GLU A 139 17.29 15.77 3.05
C GLU A 139 16.56 14.54 2.46
N LYS A 140 15.48 14.77 1.69
CA LYS A 140 14.74 13.69 0.99
C LYS A 140 15.56 13.00 -0.09
N ASP A 141 16.48 13.73 -0.72
CA ASP A 141 17.35 13.23 -1.76
C ASP A 141 18.51 12.42 -1.16
N LEU A 142 19.04 12.83 0.00
CA LEU A 142 19.98 12.04 0.81
C LEU A 142 19.39 10.67 1.16
N TYR A 143 18.17 10.64 1.71
CA TYR A 143 17.48 9.39 2.03
C TYR A 143 17.16 8.54 0.80
N ARG A 144 17.04 9.14 -0.39
CA ARG A 144 16.86 8.42 -1.66
C ARG A 144 18.19 7.77 -2.09
N LEU A 145 19.29 8.50 -2.03
CA LEU A 145 20.64 8.01 -2.35
C LEU A 145 21.07 6.89 -1.40
N ALA A 146 20.86 7.06 -0.09
CA ALA A 146 21.15 6.03 0.90
C ALA A 146 20.37 4.74 0.62
N ARG A 147 19.06 4.85 0.32
CA ARG A 147 18.22 3.71 -0.06
C ARG A 147 18.64 3.06 -1.37
N GLN A 148 19.16 3.84 -2.32
CA GLN A 148 19.66 3.31 -3.58
C GLN A 148 20.97 2.53 -3.36
N ARG A 149 21.93 3.07 -2.60
CA ARG A 149 23.17 2.38 -2.24
C ARG A 149 22.89 1.09 -1.45
N ASP A 150 21.96 1.12 -0.49
CA ASP A 150 21.51 -0.08 0.24
C ASP A 150 20.89 -1.12 -0.71
N ARG A 151 20.13 -0.70 -1.72
CA ARG A 151 19.54 -1.62 -2.71
C ARG A 151 20.58 -2.19 -3.68
N ASP A 152 21.53 -1.37 -4.11
CA ASP A 152 22.59 -1.77 -5.04
C ASP A 152 23.61 -2.69 -4.36
N GLY A 153 23.76 -2.60 -3.03
CA GLY A 153 24.58 -3.50 -2.21
C GLY A 153 23.91 -4.83 -1.82
N LYS A 154 22.66 -5.09 -2.21
CA LYS A 154 21.97 -6.36 -1.92
C LYS A 154 22.21 -7.37 -3.04
N ASP A 155 22.83 -8.50 -2.71
CA ASP A 155 23.16 -9.60 -3.64
C ASP A 155 21.94 -10.20 -4.36
N VAL A 156 20.75 -10.13 -3.76
CA VAL A 156 19.50 -10.68 -4.33
C VAL A 156 18.44 -9.58 -4.44
N GLN A 157 18.25 -9.08 -5.65
CA GLN A 157 17.21 -8.08 -5.95
C GLN A 157 15.82 -8.69 -6.17
N GLN A 158 15.73 -9.99 -6.52
CA GLN A 158 14.48 -10.72 -6.73
C GLN A 158 14.61 -12.17 -6.27
N VAL A 159 13.73 -12.56 -5.35
CA VAL A 159 13.64 -13.95 -4.89
C VAL A 159 12.76 -14.73 -5.86
N ARG A 160 13.41 -15.59 -6.66
CA ARG A 160 12.73 -16.46 -7.65
C ARG A 160 12.53 -17.89 -7.14
N VAL A 161 13.00 -18.18 -5.93
CA VAL A 161 13.08 -19.52 -5.34
C VAL A 161 12.66 -19.39 -3.88
N ILE A 162 11.76 -20.26 -3.40
CA ILE A 162 11.22 -20.23 -2.04
C ILE A 162 11.22 -21.63 -1.44
N LYS A 163 11.19 -21.73 -0.11
CA LYS A 163 11.09 -23.02 0.59
C LYS A 163 9.64 -23.49 0.71
N ASP A 164 9.43 -24.79 0.61
CA ASP A 164 8.19 -25.45 0.97
C ASP A 164 8.02 -25.55 2.51
N ARG A 165 7.06 -26.35 2.98
CA ARG A 165 6.81 -26.55 4.42
C ARG A 165 7.91 -27.35 5.10
N ASP A 166 8.52 -28.28 4.37
CA ASP A 166 9.57 -29.19 4.86
C ASP A 166 10.97 -28.57 4.75
N GLY A 167 11.05 -27.30 4.35
CA GLY A 167 12.31 -26.56 4.20
C GLY A 167 13.04 -26.85 2.89
N ARG A 168 12.46 -27.62 1.97
CA ARG A 168 13.06 -27.92 0.66
C ARG A 168 12.85 -26.74 -0.29
N VAL A 169 13.87 -26.47 -1.08
CA VAL A 169 13.95 -25.29 -1.94
C VAL A 169 13.23 -25.56 -3.27
N LEU A 170 12.15 -24.82 -3.53
CA LEU A 170 11.36 -24.91 -4.76
C LEU A 170 11.93 -24.01 -5.85
N THR A 171 12.31 -24.61 -6.98
CA THR A 171 12.97 -23.93 -8.11
C THR A 171 12.10 -23.76 -9.36
N SER A 172 11.02 -24.52 -9.49
CA SER A 172 10.06 -24.40 -10.61
C SER A 172 9.16 -23.18 -10.43
N GLU A 173 8.89 -22.45 -11.53
CA GLU A 173 8.02 -21.26 -11.49
C GLU A 173 6.61 -21.61 -11.00
N GLU A 174 6.07 -22.75 -11.39
CA GLU A 174 4.74 -23.22 -10.96
C GLU A 174 4.69 -23.61 -9.48
N SER A 175 5.71 -24.30 -8.98
CA SER A 175 5.75 -24.69 -7.56
C SER A 175 5.95 -23.49 -6.65
N VAL A 176 6.76 -22.51 -7.07
CA VAL A 176 6.92 -21.22 -6.38
C VAL A 176 5.60 -20.44 -6.35
N GLN A 177 4.87 -20.37 -7.48
CA GLN A 177 3.56 -19.71 -7.52
C GLN A 177 2.54 -20.41 -6.59
N ARG A 178 2.47 -21.75 -6.64
CA ARG A 178 1.56 -22.53 -5.81
C ARG A 178 1.85 -22.34 -4.33
N ARG A 179 3.12 -22.40 -3.93
CA ARG A 179 3.53 -22.19 -2.53
C ARG A 179 3.22 -20.78 -2.02
N TRP A 180 3.34 -19.75 -2.87
CA TRP A 180 2.91 -18.39 -2.53
C TRP A 180 1.39 -18.28 -2.35
N LYS A 181 0.62 -18.91 -3.24
CA LYS A 181 -0.85 -18.98 -3.14
C LYS A 181 -1.24 -19.65 -1.82
N GLU A 182 -0.78 -20.89 -1.60
CA GLU A 182 -1.02 -21.66 -0.38
C GLU A 182 -0.70 -20.86 0.88
N TYR A 183 0.47 -20.22 0.93
CA TYR A 183 0.87 -19.42 2.10
C TYR A 183 -0.12 -18.29 2.39
N PHE A 184 -0.43 -17.45 1.41
CA PHE A 184 -1.30 -16.30 1.64
C PHE A 184 -2.77 -16.67 1.77
N GLU A 185 -3.22 -17.72 1.08
CA GLU A 185 -4.56 -18.27 1.20
C GLU A 185 -4.79 -18.81 2.61
N GLU A 186 -3.83 -19.55 3.18
CA GLU A 186 -3.90 -19.98 4.59
C GLU A 186 -3.92 -18.79 5.53
N VAL A 187 -2.97 -17.85 5.38
CA VAL A 187 -2.88 -16.70 6.29
C VAL A 187 -4.13 -15.82 6.26
N MET A 188 -4.78 -15.67 5.12
CA MET A 188 -5.95 -14.82 4.94
C MET A 188 -7.29 -15.52 5.17
N ASN A 189 -7.27 -16.84 5.44
CA ASN A 189 -8.45 -17.65 5.70
C ASN A 189 -8.36 -18.47 7.00
N GLU A 190 -7.24 -18.38 7.74
CA GLU A 190 -7.09 -18.99 9.07
C GLU A 190 -8.07 -18.34 10.05
N LYS A 191 -9.10 -19.08 10.45
CA LYS A 191 -10.07 -18.66 11.46
C LYS A 191 -9.58 -19.15 12.82
N ASN A 192 -9.31 -18.21 13.72
CA ASN A 192 -8.98 -18.55 15.11
C ASN A 192 -10.26 -18.94 15.86
N GLU A 193 -10.11 -19.84 16.84
CA GLU A 193 -11.15 -20.09 17.84
C GLU A 193 -11.48 -18.77 18.56
N ARG A 194 -12.76 -18.57 18.83
CA ARG A 194 -13.27 -17.38 19.53
C ARG A 194 -14.59 -17.67 20.18
N GLU A 195 -14.87 -16.94 21.26
CA GLU A 195 -16.18 -16.91 21.88
C GLU A 195 -17.18 -16.22 20.96
N LYS A 196 -18.33 -16.85 20.73
CA LYS A 196 -19.45 -16.18 20.06
C LYS A 196 -20.05 -15.16 21.03
N ARG A 197 -20.37 -13.96 20.52
CA ARG A 197 -21.15 -13.01 21.29
C ARG A 197 -22.59 -13.50 21.36
N VAL A 198 -23.12 -13.57 22.58
CA VAL A 198 -24.47 -14.06 22.88
C VAL A 198 -25.51 -12.95 22.67
N GLU A 199 -25.11 -11.70 22.91
CA GLU A 199 -25.96 -10.52 22.76
C GLU A 199 -25.67 -9.78 21.44
N GLY A 200 -26.74 -9.51 20.68
CA GLY A 200 -26.68 -8.60 19.54
C GLY A 200 -26.59 -7.16 20.01
N VAL A 201 -25.78 -6.34 19.32
CA VAL A 201 -25.81 -4.88 19.50
C VAL A 201 -26.94 -4.33 18.65
N ASN A 202 -27.77 -3.47 19.24
CA ASN A 202 -28.84 -2.78 18.52
C ASN A 202 -28.25 -2.01 17.33
N SER A 203 -28.75 -2.28 16.13
CA SER A 203 -28.37 -1.52 14.93
C SER A 203 -28.89 -0.10 15.07
N VAL A 204 -28.00 0.88 14.91
CA VAL A 204 -28.39 2.29 14.92
C VAL A 204 -28.84 2.67 13.50
N GLU A 205 -30.14 2.66 13.25
CA GLU A 205 -30.71 3.14 11.99
C GLU A 205 -30.73 4.67 11.96
N GLN A 206 -29.61 5.26 11.54
CA GLN A 206 -29.50 6.70 11.31
C GLN A 206 -29.57 7.02 9.82
N LYS A 207 -30.29 8.07 9.48
CA LYS A 207 -30.26 8.63 8.13
C LYS A 207 -28.87 9.19 7.85
N VAL A 208 -28.18 8.59 6.88
CA VAL A 208 -26.86 9.06 6.45
C VAL A 208 -27.02 10.12 5.36
N ASP A 209 -26.40 11.28 5.57
CA ASP A 209 -26.39 12.36 4.58
C ASP A 209 -25.69 11.96 3.28
N LYS A 210 -26.14 12.55 2.17
CA LYS A 210 -25.45 12.43 0.88
C LYS A 210 -24.02 12.96 0.94
N ILE A 211 -23.11 12.33 0.22
CA ILE A 211 -21.71 12.75 0.05
C ILE A 211 -21.67 14.04 -0.76
N ARG A 212 -20.99 15.05 -0.21
CA ARG A 212 -20.82 16.36 -0.86
C ARG A 212 -19.56 16.38 -1.72
N LYS A 213 -19.59 17.18 -2.79
CA LYS A 213 -18.42 17.40 -3.68
C LYS A 213 -17.17 17.83 -2.93
N ASP A 214 -17.32 18.63 -1.86
CA ASP A 214 -16.19 19.10 -1.04
C ASP A 214 -15.46 17.98 -0.29
N GLU A 215 -16.19 16.95 0.14
CA GLU A 215 -15.60 15.77 0.81
C GLU A 215 -14.73 14.99 -0.18
N VAL A 216 -15.25 14.79 -1.39
CA VAL A 216 -14.52 14.15 -2.50
C VAL A 216 -13.30 14.98 -2.90
N ARG A 217 -13.43 16.30 -3.02
CA ARG A 217 -12.31 17.21 -3.34
C ARG A 217 -11.22 17.15 -2.28
N LYS A 218 -11.59 17.15 -0.99
CA LYS A 218 -10.65 17.00 0.14
C LYS A 218 -9.95 15.64 0.11
N ALA A 219 -10.69 14.56 -0.17
CA ALA A 219 -10.12 13.22 -0.29
C ALA A 219 -9.15 13.12 -1.47
N LEU A 220 -9.51 13.67 -2.63
CA LEU A 220 -8.71 13.64 -3.85
C LEU A 220 -7.40 14.43 -3.69
N LYS A 221 -7.45 15.59 -3.03
CA LYS A 221 -6.26 16.39 -2.70
C LYS A 221 -5.28 15.64 -1.82
N ARG A 222 -5.77 14.81 -0.88
CA ARG A 222 -4.94 14.01 0.05
C ARG A 222 -4.29 12.79 -0.62
N MET A 223 -4.79 12.34 -1.77
CA MET A 223 -4.21 11.19 -2.47
C MET A 223 -2.83 11.53 -3.06
N LYS A 224 -1.85 10.65 -2.85
CA LYS A 224 -0.48 10.80 -3.37
C LYS A 224 -0.38 10.23 -4.79
N CYS A 225 0.28 10.96 -5.69
CA CYS A 225 0.61 10.49 -7.03
C CYS A 225 1.82 9.52 -7.00
N GLY A 226 2.05 8.81 -8.09
CA GLY A 226 3.17 7.88 -8.28
C GLY A 226 3.02 6.56 -7.52
N LYS A 227 1.78 6.16 -7.21
CA LYS A 227 1.48 4.91 -6.50
C LYS A 227 1.17 3.79 -7.49
N ALA A 228 1.50 2.56 -7.11
CA ALA A 228 1.22 1.39 -7.92
C ALA A 228 -0.29 1.13 -7.99
N VAL A 229 -0.80 1.03 -9.22
CA VAL A 229 -2.22 0.83 -9.53
C VAL A 229 -2.71 -0.57 -9.18
N GLY A 230 -4.00 -0.67 -8.86
CA GLY A 230 -4.72 -1.93 -8.70
C GLY A 230 -5.04 -2.61 -10.04
N PRO A 231 -5.87 -3.67 -10.02
CA PRO A 231 -6.29 -4.39 -11.23
C PRO A 231 -7.07 -3.54 -12.24
N ASP A 232 -7.73 -2.47 -11.78
CA ASP A 232 -8.53 -1.56 -12.60
C ASP A 232 -7.69 -0.70 -13.56
N ASP A 233 -6.37 -0.64 -13.36
CA ASP A 233 -5.39 0.17 -14.13
C ASP A 233 -5.77 1.66 -14.24
N ILE A 234 -6.46 2.22 -13.23
CA ILE A 234 -6.82 3.65 -13.18
C ILE A 234 -6.08 4.32 -12.01
N PRO A 235 -5.01 5.09 -12.28
CA PRO A 235 -4.29 5.81 -11.24
C PRO A 235 -5.02 7.08 -10.78
N VAL A 236 -4.57 7.66 -9.67
CA VAL A 236 -5.24 8.85 -9.12
C VAL A 236 -4.96 10.11 -9.95
N GLU A 237 -3.88 10.08 -10.71
CA GLU A 237 -3.49 11.08 -11.69
C GLU A 237 -4.58 11.29 -12.75
N VAL A 238 -5.35 10.26 -13.10
CA VAL A 238 -6.51 10.39 -13.99
C VAL A 238 -7.55 11.30 -13.35
N TRP A 239 -7.97 11.00 -12.13
CA TRP A 239 -8.98 11.78 -11.40
C TRP A 239 -8.51 13.21 -11.15
N LYS A 240 -7.22 13.41 -10.85
CA LYS A 240 -6.64 14.76 -10.71
C LYS A 240 -6.58 15.51 -12.03
N CYS A 241 -6.25 14.82 -13.12
CA CYS A 241 -6.27 15.42 -14.44
C CYS A 241 -7.70 15.83 -14.82
N LEU A 242 -8.72 15.02 -14.55
CA LEU A 242 -10.10 15.37 -14.92
C LEU A 242 -10.74 16.51 -14.10
N GLY A 243 -10.14 16.90 -12.97
CA GLY A 243 -10.56 18.08 -12.21
C GLY A 243 -12.01 17.99 -11.71
N GLU A 244 -12.80 19.04 -11.92
CA GLU A 244 -14.19 19.08 -11.45
C GLU A 244 -15.08 17.99 -12.07
N ALA A 245 -14.89 17.63 -13.35
CA ALA A 245 -15.65 16.53 -13.96
C ALA A 245 -15.47 15.20 -13.20
N ALA A 246 -14.26 14.94 -12.69
CA ALA A 246 -14.03 13.79 -11.81
C ALA A 246 -14.73 13.95 -10.46
N VAL A 247 -14.70 15.14 -9.85
CA VAL A 247 -15.39 15.38 -8.57
C VAL A 247 -16.88 15.12 -8.71
N GLU A 248 -17.51 15.58 -9.80
CA GLU A 248 -18.93 15.34 -10.07
C GLU A 248 -19.25 13.86 -10.22
N PHE A 249 -18.54 13.16 -11.10
CA PHE A 249 -18.72 11.74 -11.32
C PHE A 249 -18.51 10.91 -10.05
N LEU A 250 -17.39 11.13 -9.35
CA LEU A 250 -17.05 10.41 -8.14
C LEU A 250 -18.08 10.66 -7.04
N THR A 251 -18.61 11.89 -6.94
CA THR A 251 -19.67 12.20 -5.97
C THR A 251 -20.95 11.44 -6.30
N THR A 252 -21.36 11.39 -7.57
CA THR A 252 -22.53 10.60 -8.00
C THR A 252 -22.33 9.11 -7.75
N LEU A 253 -21.17 8.57 -8.14
CA LEU A 253 -20.81 7.17 -7.94
C LEU A 253 -20.82 6.79 -6.45
N PHE A 254 -20.20 7.61 -5.60
CA PHE A 254 -20.12 7.37 -4.15
C PHE A 254 -21.49 7.44 -3.48
N ASN A 255 -22.34 8.38 -3.90
CA ASN A 255 -23.72 8.42 -3.41
C ASN A 255 -24.53 7.20 -3.86
N ARG A 256 -24.31 6.70 -5.08
CA ARG A 256 -24.94 5.48 -5.58
C ARG A 256 -24.51 4.25 -4.77
N VAL A 257 -23.22 4.09 -4.51
CA VAL A 257 -22.68 3.01 -3.65
C VAL A 257 -23.25 3.10 -2.24
N LEU A 258 -23.35 4.31 -1.69
CA LEU A 258 -23.94 4.52 -0.38
C LEU A 258 -25.43 4.16 -0.38
N GLU A 259 -26.19 4.53 -1.42
CA GLU A 259 -27.62 4.25 -1.53
C GLU A 259 -27.95 2.78 -1.76
N SER A 260 -27.22 2.12 -2.67
CA SER A 260 -27.41 0.69 -2.98
C SER A 260 -26.78 -0.24 -1.96
N GLU A 261 -25.88 0.28 -1.11
CA GLU A 261 -25.03 -0.51 -0.21
C GLU A 261 -24.15 -1.53 -0.95
N ARG A 262 -23.89 -1.29 -2.24
CA ARG A 262 -23.14 -2.19 -3.14
C ARG A 262 -22.08 -1.44 -3.93
N MET A 263 -20.84 -1.91 -3.83
CA MET A 263 -19.73 -1.40 -4.63
C MET A 263 -19.64 -2.05 -6.02
N PRO A 264 -18.93 -1.43 -6.98
CA PRO A 264 -18.59 -2.06 -8.24
C PRO A 264 -17.81 -3.37 -8.05
N GLU A 265 -18.17 -4.41 -8.78
CA GLU A 265 -17.53 -5.75 -8.68
C GLU A 265 -16.03 -5.72 -9.00
N GLU A 266 -15.58 -4.83 -9.90
CA GLU A 266 -14.16 -4.67 -10.23
C GLU A 266 -13.31 -4.25 -9.01
N TRP A 267 -13.90 -3.54 -8.03
CA TRP A 267 -13.18 -3.11 -6.83
C TRP A 267 -12.88 -4.25 -5.86
N ARG A 268 -13.60 -5.38 -5.96
CA ARG A 268 -13.39 -6.57 -5.13
C ARG A 268 -12.11 -7.33 -5.47
N ARG A 269 -11.50 -7.04 -6.62
CA ARG A 269 -10.26 -7.69 -7.08
C ARG A 269 -9.05 -6.91 -6.59
N SER A 270 -8.03 -7.64 -6.14
CA SER A 270 -6.77 -7.05 -5.70
C SER A 270 -5.56 -7.87 -6.15
N VAL A 271 -4.38 -7.23 -6.17
CA VAL A 271 -3.11 -7.92 -6.39
C VAL A 271 -2.24 -7.80 -5.15
N LEU A 272 -1.92 -8.93 -4.54
CA LEU A 272 -1.00 -9.02 -3.42
C LEU A 272 0.45 -9.06 -3.92
N VAL A 273 1.29 -8.17 -3.40
CA VAL A 273 2.73 -8.15 -3.68
C VAL A 273 3.48 -8.50 -2.40
N PRO A 274 4.21 -9.63 -2.36
CA PRO A 274 5.06 -9.99 -1.22
C PRO A 274 6.27 -9.05 -1.14
N ILE A 275 6.45 -8.39 0.00
CA ILE A 275 7.60 -7.52 0.29
C ILE A 275 8.40 -8.14 1.43
N PHE A 276 9.68 -8.42 1.19
CA PHE A 276 10.55 -9.00 2.20
C PHE A 276 10.76 -8.02 3.38
N LYS A 277 10.64 -8.52 4.62
CA LYS A 277 10.77 -7.73 5.85
C LYS A 277 12.23 -7.33 6.16
N ASN A 278 13.20 -7.66 5.29
CA ASN A 278 14.63 -7.49 5.52
C ASN A 278 15.12 -8.19 6.81
N LYS A 279 14.48 -9.29 7.19
CA LYS A 279 14.82 -10.07 8.40
C LYS A 279 14.53 -11.55 8.16
N GLY A 280 15.43 -12.42 8.62
CA GLY A 280 15.31 -13.88 8.50
C GLY A 280 15.65 -14.39 7.10
N ASP A 281 15.29 -15.65 6.83
CA ASP A 281 15.52 -16.30 5.54
C ASP A 281 14.65 -15.69 4.43
N MET A 282 15.30 -15.19 3.36
CA MET A 282 14.66 -14.64 2.16
C MET A 282 13.85 -15.69 1.38
N GLN A 283 14.12 -16.98 1.56
CA GLN A 283 13.39 -18.05 0.90
C GLN A 283 12.14 -18.48 1.68
N SER A 284 11.99 -18.04 2.94
CA SER A 284 10.82 -18.35 3.75
C SER A 284 9.69 -17.34 3.50
N CYS A 285 8.50 -17.84 3.18
CA CYS A 285 7.31 -17.01 2.93
C CYS A 285 6.89 -16.18 4.17
N SER A 286 7.15 -16.67 5.39
CA SER A 286 6.76 -15.98 6.63
C SER A 286 7.49 -14.66 6.88
N ASN A 287 8.64 -14.47 6.23
CA ASN A 287 9.44 -13.26 6.32
C ASN A 287 9.01 -12.20 5.30
N TYR A 288 7.87 -12.38 4.63
CA TYR A 288 7.29 -11.41 3.71
C TYR A 288 6.02 -10.79 4.28
N ARG A 289 5.76 -9.57 3.83
CA ARG A 289 4.54 -8.81 4.10
C ARG A 289 3.73 -8.72 2.80
N GLY A 290 2.48 -9.14 2.83
CA GLY A 290 1.61 -9.13 1.66
C GLY A 290 0.89 -7.79 1.49
N ILE A 291 1.41 -6.91 0.63
CA ILE A 291 0.75 -5.61 0.37
C ILE A 291 -0.28 -5.77 -0.75
N LYS A 292 -1.54 -5.44 -0.46
CA LYS A 292 -2.64 -5.46 -1.44
C LYS A 292 -2.67 -4.17 -2.26
N LEU A 293 -2.52 -4.32 -3.57
CA LEU A 293 -2.80 -3.29 -4.55
C LEU A 293 -4.28 -3.37 -4.95
N MET A 294 -5.03 -2.33 -4.60
CA MET A 294 -6.46 -2.19 -4.85
C MET A 294 -6.72 -0.96 -5.72
N SER A 295 -7.94 -0.86 -6.24
CA SER A 295 -8.39 0.31 -7.01
C SER A 295 -8.08 1.62 -6.28
N HIS A 296 -7.51 2.59 -6.98
CA HIS A 296 -7.33 3.92 -6.41
C HIS A 296 -8.65 4.64 -6.18
N THR A 297 -9.68 4.34 -6.98
CA THR A 297 -11.03 4.87 -6.81
C THR A 297 -11.68 4.31 -5.55
N MET A 298 -11.54 3.00 -5.30
CA MET A 298 -11.97 2.40 -4.03
C MET A 298 -11.27 3.05 -2.83
N LYS A 299 -9.94 3.29 -2.91
CA LYS A 299 -9.22 4.00 -1.85
C LYS A 299 -9.71 5.43 -1.66
N LEU A 300 -10.16 6.10 -2.71
CA LEU A 300 -10.72 7.43 -2.60
C LEU A 300 -12.08 7.39 -1.87
N TRP A 301 -12.93 6.42 -2.19
CA TRP A 301 -14.17 6.12 -1.46
C TRP A 301 -13.88 5.88 0.03
N GLU A 302 -12.94 4.98 0.33
CA GLU A 302 -12.49 4.66 1.69
C GLU A 302 -12.10 5.90 2.49
N ARG A 303 -11.39 6.85 1.88
CA ARG A 303 -10.99 8.11 2.54
C ARG A 303 -12.17 9.00 2.87
N VAL A 304 -13.22 9.02 2.04
CA VAL A 304 -14.44 9.78 2.31
C VAL A 304 -15.18 9.16 3.48
N VAL A 305 -15.35 7.84 3.47
CA VAL A 305 -15.98 7.09 4.58
C VAL A 305 -15.19 7.25 5.87
N GLU A 306 -13.86 7.08 5.85
CA GLU A 306 -12.98 7.27 7.00
C GLU A 306 -13.17 8.67 7.63
N ALA A 307 -13.20 9.71 6.80
CA ALA A 307 -13.37 11.08 7.27
C ALA A 307 -14.73 11.34 7.95
N ARG A 308 -15.77 10.59 7.58
CA ARG A 308 -17.08 10.64 8.22
C ARG A 308 -17.12 9.81 9.51
N LEU A 309 -16.61 8.59 9.48
CA LEU A 309 -16.59 7.71 10.66
C LEU A 309 -15.78 8.32 11.80
N ARG A 310 -14.68 9.01 11.51
CA ARG A 310 -13.89 9.75 12.51
C ARG A 310 -14.64 10.89 13.22
N LYS A 311 -15.80 11.33 12.72
CA LYS A 311 -16.65 12.32 13.40
C LYS A 311 -17.66 11.67 14.35
N VAL A 312 -17.91 10.38 14.17
CA VAL A 312 -18.93 9.63 14.93
C VAL A 312 -18.25 8.78 16.01
N VAL A 313 -17.11 8.19 15.69
CA VAL A 313 -16.38 7.29 16.59
C VAL A 313 -15.23 8.03 17.26
N GLU A 314 -15.28 8.08 18.58
CA GLU A 314 -14.18 8.50 19.43
C GLU A 314 -13.31 7.29 19.78
N ILE A 315 -12.01 7.40 19.52
CA ILE A 315 -11.03 6.37 19.86
C ILE A 315 -10.29 6.83 21.11
N CYS A 316 -10.03 5.91 22.04
CA CYS A 316 -9.35 6.20 23.29
C CYS A 316 -8.00 6.92 23.15
N GLU A 317 -7.65 7.65 24.21
CA GLU A 317 -6.42 8.44 24.26
C GLU A 317 -5.14 7.60 24.28
N GLN A 318 -5.23 6.35 24.73
CA GLN A 318 -4.13 5.39 24.78
C GLN A 318 -3.70 4.91 23.39
N GLN A 319 -4.54 5.08 22.37
CA GLN A 319 -4.18 4.76 20.99
C GLN A 319 -3.44 5.95 20.36
N TYR A 320 -2.16 5.75 20.08
CA TYR A 320 -1.28 6.68 19.36
C TYR A 320 -1.18 6.35 17.87
N GLY A 321 -1.39 5.07 17.50
CA GLY A 321 -1.30 4.60 16.13
C GLY A 321 -2.43 5.14 15.26
N PHE A 322 -2.08 5.70 14.09
CA PHE A 322 -3.02 6.20 13.08
C PHE A 322 -4.03 7.25 13.56
N MET A 323 -3.74 7.90 14.68
CA MET A 323 -4.57 8.98 15.24
C MET A 323 -4.08 10.36 14.79
N PRO A 324 -5.01 11.29 14.51
CA PRO A 324 -4.62 12.64 14.17
C PRO A 324 -3.90 13.29 15.36
N ARG A 325 -2.84 14.06 15.06
CA ARG A 325 -2.05 14.80 16.05
C ARG A 325 -1.32 13.95 17.10
N LYS A 326 -1.19 12.64 16.87
CA LYS A 326 -0.33 11.76 17.67
C LYS A 326 0.75 11.15 16.78
N SER A 327 1.92 10.97 17.36
CA SER A 327 3.11 10.42 16.70
C SER A 327 3.78 9.38 17.58
N THR A 328 4.67 8.60 16.98
CA THR A 328 5.52 7.66 17.72
C THR A 328 6.41 8.39 18.72
N THR A 329 6.82 9.62 18.42
CA THR A 329 7.62 10.44 19.33
C THR A 329 6.87 10.78 20.60
N ASP A 330 5.57 11.06 20.52
CA ASP A 330 4.74 11.38 21.69
C ASP A 330 4.64 10.17 22.63
N ALA A 331 4.40 8.98 22.08
CA ALA A 331 4.34 7.74 22.86
C ALA A 331 5.70 7.41 23.53
N ILE A 332 6.81 7.56 22.78
CA ILE A 332 8.16 7.35 23.32
C ILE A 332 8.47 8.38 24.41
N PHE A 333 8.07 9.63 24.22
CA PHE A 333 8.29 10.71 25.19
C PHE A 333 7.51 10.46 26.48
N ALA A 334 6.23 10.10 26.39
CA ALA A 334 5.41 9.75 27.55
C ALA A 334 6.00 8.55 28.33
N LEU A 335 6.45 7.51 27.63
CA LEU A 335 7.12 6.36 28.25
C LEU A 335 8.43 6.77 28.94
N ARG A 336 9.25 7.61 28.30
CA ARG A 336 10.51 8.09 28.88
C ARG A 336 10.31 8.91 30.15
N ILE A 337 9.34 9.82 30.17
CA ILE A 337 9.01 10.59 31.38
C ILE A 337 8.62 9.64 32.52
N LEU A 338 7.82 8.61 32.24
CA LEU A 338 7.44 7.63 33.25
C LEU A 338 8.69 6.91 33.80
N MET A 339 9.58 6.45 32.93
CA MET A 339 10.81 5.78 33.32
C MET A 339 11.74 6.68 34.14
N GLU A 340 11.93 7.93 33.73
CA GLU A 340 12.75 8.92 34.44
C GLU A 340 12.20 9.19 35.84
N LYS A 341 10.88 9.39 35.98
CA LYS A 341 10.24 9.64 37.28
C LYS A 341 10.45 8.48 38.27
N TYR A 342 10.36 7.24 37.83
CA TYR A 342 10.56 6.07 38.69
C TYR A 342 12.03 5.86 39.04
N ARG A 343 12.93 6.09 38.06
CA ARG A 343 14.37 6.07 38.28
C ARG A 343 14.84 7.11 39.30
N ASP A 344 14.34 8.35 39.19
CA ASP A 344 14.67 9.43 40.14
C ASP A 344 14.13 9.14 41.55
N GLY A 345 12.97 8.49 41.62
CA GLY A 345 12.37 8.02 42.88
C GLY A 345 12.99 6.75 43.46
N GLN A 346 13.99 6.15 42.80
CA GLN A 346 14.57 4.84 43.13
C GLN A 346 13.50 3.74 43.31
N ARG A 347 12.48 3.76 42.44
CA ARG A 347 11.40 2.78 42.40
C ARG A 347 11.53 1.91 41.17
N GLU A 348 11.13 0.65 41.29
CA GLU A 348 11.08 -0.27 40.16
C GLU A 348 9.90 0.06 39.24
N LEU A 349 10.14 -0.05 37.93
CA LEU A 349 9.13 0.10 36.89
C LEU A 349 9.30 -1.04 35.89
N HIS A 350 8.31 -1.90 35.81
CA HIS A 350 8.31 -3.02 34.88
C HIS A 350 7.50 -2.66 33.63
N CYS A 351 8.08 -2.91 32.45
CA CYS A 351 7.45 -2.67 31.16
C CYS A 351 7.42 -3.96 30.33
N VAL A 352 6.25 -4.30 29.79
CA VAL A 352 6.09 -5.41 28.84
C VAL A 352 5.56 -4.92 27.51
N PHE A 353 6.23 -5.34 26.45
CA PHE A 353 5.81 -5.11 25.07
C PHE A 353 5.08 -6.33 24.52
N VAL A 354 3.82 -6.12 24.16
CA VAL A 354 2.94 -7.13 23.55
C VAL A 354 2.90 -6.89 22.05
N ASP A 355 3.24 -7.94 21.30
CA ASP A 355 3.21 -7.97 19.84
C ASP A 355 2.10 -8.93 19.39
N MET A 356 1.29 -8.53 18.42
CA MET A 356 0.19 -9.33 17.90
C MET A 356 0.60 -10.07 16.63
N GLU A 357 0.28 -11.36 16.53
CA GLU A 357 0.69 -12.13 15.36
C GLU A 357 -0.17 -11.78 14.15
N LYS A 358 0.41 -11.10 13.15
CA LYS A 358 -0.28 -10.75 11.89
C LYS A 358 -1.64 -10.09 12.15
N ALA A 359 -1.68 -9.11 13.06
CA ALA A 359 -2.90 -8.54 13.59
C ALA A 359 -3.94 -8.16 12.50
N TYR A 360 -3.49 -7.51 11.42
CA TYR A 360 -4.36 -7.13 10.31
C TYR A 360 -4.95 -8.32 9.56
N ASP A 361 -4.16 -9.37 9.32
CA ASP A 361 -4.58 -10.51 8.52
C ASP A 361 -5.51 -11.45 9.31
N ARG A 362 -5.49 -11.38 10.65
CA ARG A 362 -6.26 -12.26 11.55
C ARG A 362 -7.55 -11.65 12.11
N VAL A 363 -7.86 -10.37 11.86
CA VAL A 363 -9.08 -9.73 12.39
C VAL A 363 -10.33 -10.49 11.93
N PRO A 364 -11.16 -11.02 12.85
CA PRO A 364 -12.43 -11.60 12.47
C PRO A 364 -13.43 -10.55 11.99
N ARG A 365 -14.04 -10.78 10.83
CA ARG A 365 -15.02 -9.83 10.24
C ARG A 365 -16.25 -9.62 11.11
N GLU A 366 -16.79 -10.68 11.69
CA GLU A 366 -17.93 -10.58 12.61
C GLU A 366 -17.63 -9.69 13.82
N GLU A 367 -16.40 -9.80 14.36
CA GLU A 367 -15.97 -8.95 15.48
C GLU A 367 -15.84 -7.50 15.04
N LEU A 368 -15.33 -7.25 13.83
CA LEU A 368 -15.29 -5.90 13.26
C LEU A 368 -16.70 -5.29 13.14
N TRP A 369 -17.69 -6.02 12.61
CA TRP A 369 -19.07 -5.53 12.50
C TRP A 369 -19.66 -5.20 13.86
N TYR A 370 -19.43 -6.07 14.84
CA TYR A 370 -19.85 -5.86 16.21
C TYR A 370 -19.22 -4.58 16.79
N CYS A 371 -17.91 -4.43 16.69
CA CYS A 371 -17.19 -3.27 17.21
C CYS A 371 -17.68 -1.97 16.56
N MET A 372 -17.91 -1.97 15.24
CA MET A 372 -18.48 -0.80 14.55
C MET A 372 -19.85 -0.40 15.11
N ARG A 373 -20.75 -1.37 15.30
CA ARG A 373 -22.09 -1.09 15.88
C ARG A 373 -21.99 -0.59 17.31
N LYS A 374 -21.16 -1.21 18.15
CA LYS A 374 -20.95 -0.81 19.54
C LYS A 374 -20.37 0.60 19.66
N SER A 375 -19.51 1.00 18.71
CA SER A 375 -18.99 2.37 18.62
C SER A 375 -19.97 3.39 18.02
N GLY A 376 -21.26 3.05 17.85
CA GLY A 376 -22.30 3.97 17.39
C GLY A 376 -22.28 4.26 15.89
N VAL A 377 -21.60 3.44 15.08
CA VAL A 377 -21.60 3.60 13.63
C VAL A 377 -22.98 3.23 13.07
N ALA A 378 -23.55 4.12 12.25
CA ALA A 378 -24.82 3.86 11.58
C ALA A 378 -24.77 2.57 10.74
N GLU A 379 -25.83 1.78 10.80
CA GLU A 379 -25.88 0.44 10.17
C GLU A 379 -25.57 0.48 8.68
N LYS A 380 -25.96 1.56 8.00
CA LYS A 380 -25.66 1.79 6.59
C LYS A 380 -24.17 1.78 6.28
N TYR A 381 -23.32 2.36 7.13
CA TYR A 381 -21.86 2.26 6.96
C TYR A 381 -21.36 0.86 7.27
N VAL A 382 -21.94 0.17 8.26
CA VAL A 382 -21.58 -1.22 8.56
C VAL A 382 -21.83 -2.10 7.34
N ARG A 383 -22.99 -1.99 6.70
CA ARG A 383 -23.33 -2.77 5.49
C ARG A 383 -22.44 -2.45 4.29
N VAL A 384 -22.13 -1.17 4.07
CA VAL A 384 -21.20 -0.81 2.98
C VAL A 384 -19.80 -1.36 3.26
N VAL A 385 -19.31 -1.29 4.50
CA VAL A 385 -18.01 -1.89 4.84
C VAL A 385 -18.09 -3.42 4.75
N GLN A 386 -19.17 -4.07 5.17
CA GLN A 386 -19.41 -5.50 4.95
C GLN A 386 -19.27 -5.86 3.47
N ASP A 387 -19.95 -5.13 2.60
CA ASP A 387 -19.87 -5.30 1.16
C ASP A 387 -18.44 -5.12 0.64
N MET A 388 -17.60 -4.27 1.24
CA MET A 388 -16.18 -4.16 0.84
C MET A 388 -15.37 -5.43 1.05
N TYR A 389 -15.63 -6.17 2.13
CA TYR A 389 -14.87 -7.36 2.47
C TYR A 389 -15.50 -8.63 1.89
N GLU A 390 -16.79 -8.62 1.58
CA GLU A 390 -17.49 -9.73 0.93
C GLU A 390 -16.95 -10.03 -0.48
N ARG A 391 -16.86 -11.33 -0.81
CA ARG A 391 -16.45 -11.82 -2.14
C ARG A 391 -15.14 -11.22 -2.66
N SER A 392 -14.27 -10.77 -1.75
CA SER A 392 -12.96 -10.22 -2.07
C SER A 392 -12.06 -11.30 -2.65
N ARG A 393 -11.47 -11.02 -3.82
CA ARG A 393 -10.58 -11.93 -4.52
C ARG A 393 -9.20 -11.33 -4.70
N THR A 394 -8.17 -12.16 -4.60
CA THR A 394 -6.79 -11.71 -4.75
C THR A 394 -5.96 -12.71 -5.55
N VAL A 395 -4.98 -12.16 -6.28
CA VAL A 395 -3.88 -12.92 -6.89
C VAL A 395 -2.57 -12.48 -6.25
N VAL A 396 -1.58 -13.37 -6.14
CA VAL A 396 -0.23 -13.01 -5.66
C VAL A 396 0.67 -12.75 -6.86
N ARG A 397 1.25 -11.56 -6.95
CA ARG A 397 2.27 -11.20 -7.94
C ARG A 397 3.65 -11.38 -7.34
N CYS A 398 4.32 -12.45 -7.74
CA CYS A 398 5.69 -12.76 -7.34
C CYS A 398 6.68 -12.56 -8.52
N ALA A 399 7.97 -12.80 -8.29
CA ALA A 399 9.02 -12.57 -9.30
C ALA A 399 8.92 -13.52 -10.52
N VAL A 400 8.23 -14.65 -10.38
CA VAL A 400 8.04 -15.64 -11.44
C VAL A 400 6.72 -15.48 -12.19
N GLY A 401 5.76 -14.70 -11.67
CA GLY A 401 4.47 -14.46 -12.33
C GLY A 401 3.35 -14.12 -11.36
N GLN A 402 2.11 -14.20 -11.84
CA GLN A 402 0.91 -14.12 -10.99
C GLN A 402 0.41 -15.53 -10.68
N THR A 403 -0.09 -15.75 -9.48
CA THR A 403 -0.77 -16.99 -9.10
C THR A 403 -2.20 -17.02 -9.62
N GLU A 404 -2.84 -18.18 -9.49
CA GLU A 404 -4.30 -18.26 -9.55
C GLU A 404 -4.96 -17.38 -8.47
N GLU A 405 -6.20 -17.00 -8.75
CA GLU A 405 -7.05 -16.19 -7.87
C GLU A 405 -7.59 -17.06 -6.72
N PHE A 406 -7.69 -16.49 -5.52
CA PHE A 406 -8.33 -17.10 -4.35
C PHE A 406 -9.16 -16.08 -3.57
N ASN A 407 -10.08 -16.59 -2.76
CA ASN A 407 -10.96 -15.79 -1.92
C ASN A 407 -10.27 -15.41 -0.61
N VAL A 408 -10.60 -14.21 -0.11
CA VAL A 408 -10.16 -13.74 1.20
C VAL A 408 -11.37 -13.66 2.12
N GLU A 409 -11.33 -14.37 3.24
CA GLU A 409 -12.42 -14.48 4.21
C GLU A 409 -12.14 -13.82 5.55
N VAL A 410 -10.86 -13.64 5.92
CA VAL A 410 -10.43 -13.09 7.21
C VAL A 410 -9.54 -11.87 7.00
N GLY A 411 -9.51 -11.00 8.01
CA GLY A 411 -8.59 -9.88 8.08
C GLY A 411 -9.00 -8.65 7.29
N LEU A 412 -8.23 -7.59 7.51
CA LEU A 412 -8.36 -6.29 6.90
C LEU A 412 -7.49 -6.19 5.63
N HIS A 413 -7.87 -5.35 4.68
CA HIS A 413 -7.07 -5.13 3.48
C HIS A 413 -5.79 -4.34 3.82
N GLN A 414 -4.64 -5.01 3.80
CA GLN A 414 -3.34 -4.39 4.03
C GLN A 414 -2.92 -3.52 2.82
N GLY A 415 -3.23 -2.23 2.88
CA GLY A 415 -3.06 -1.27 1.78
C GLY A 415 -4.29 -0.40 1.51
N SER A 416 -5.38 -0.66 2.23
CA SER A 416 -6.59 0.18 2.29
C SER A 416 -6.32 1.48 3.05
N ALA A 417 -7.04 2.53 2.67
CA ALA A 417 -7.05 3.78 3.42
C ALA A 417 -7.94 3.69 4.68
N LEU A 418 -8.96 2.83 4.67
CA LEU A 418 -9.93 2.68 5.76
C LEU A 418 -9.49 1.64 6.81
N SER A 419 -8.82 0.55 6.40
CA SER A 419 -8.39 -0.54 7.30
C SER A 419 -7.68 -0.07 8.58
N PRO A 420 -6.74 0.92 8.57
CA PRO A 420 -6.09 1.34 9.81
C PRO A 420 -7.05 1.93 10.85
N PHE A 421 -8.08 2.64 10.40
CA PHE A 421 -9.09 3.19 11.30
C PHE A 421 -10.03 2.09 11.82
N LEU A 422 -10.44 1.16 10.95
CA LEU A 422 -11.23 -0.02 11.37
C LEU A 422 -10.48 -0.86 12.41
N PHE A 423 -9.17 -1.04 12.22
CA PHE A 423 -8.33 -1.72 13.20
C PHE A 423 -8.31 -0.98 14.55
N ALA A 424 -8.22 0.35 14.52
CA ALA A 424 -8.27 1.16 15.75
C ALA A 424 -9.61 1.01 16.49
N ILE A 425 -10.75 0.93 15.76
CA ILE A 425 -12.07 0.67 16.36
C ILE A 425 -12.09 -0.69 17.06
N VAL A 426 -11.59 -1.73 16.40
CA VAL A 426 -11.52 -3.07 17.00
C VAL A 426 -10.65 -3.05 18.25
N MET A 427 -9.44 -2.50 18.18
CA MET A 427 -8.54 -2.44 19.33
C MET A 427 -9.12 -1.61 20.48
N ASP A 428 -9.81 -0.51 20.19
CA ASP A 428 -10.47 0.31 21.19
C ASP A 428 -11.51 -0.50 21.98
N GLN A 429 -12.36 -1.24 21.27
CA GLN A 429 -13.42 -2.05 21.88
C GLN A 429 -12.90 -3.31 22.60
N LEU A 430 -11.85 -3.95 22.07
CA LEU A 430 -11.24 -5.12 22.70
C LEU A 430 -10.43 -4.77 23.95
N SER A 431 -9.90 -3.55 24.00
CA SER A 431 -9.07 -3.07 25.12
C SER A 431 -9.85 -2.40 26.24
N GLU A 432 -11.14 -2.12 26.06
CA GLU A 432 -11.97 -1.34 26.98
C GLU A 432 -11.88 -1.81 28.45
N GLU A 433 -11.89 -3.13 28.69
CA GLU A 433 -11.88 -3.74 30.03
C GLU A 433 -10.47 -3.90 30.65
N VAL A 434 -9.41 -3.72 29.86
CA VAL A 434 -8.02 -4.05 30.24
C VAL A 434 -7.07 -2.86 30.17
N ARG A 435 -7.42 -1.81 29.43
CA ARG A 435 -6.59 -0.61 29.27
C ARG A 435 -6.59 0.24 30.53
N GLN A 436 -5.42 0.81 30.83
CA GLN A 436 -5.26 1.81 31.88
C GLN A 436 -4.99 3.19 31.26
N GLU A 437 -5.00 4.24 32.08
CA GLU A 437 -4.67 5.59 31.64
C GLU A 437 -3.24 5.67 31.08
N SER A 438 -3.03 6.54 30.08
CA SER A 438 -1.69 6.83 29.60
C SER A 438 -0.89 7.52 30.71
N PRO A 439 0.37 7.16 30.98
CA PRO A 439 1.26 6.29 30.19
C PRO A 439 1.31 4.81 30.61
N TRP A 440 0.46 4.34 31.52
CA TRP A 440 0.49 2.94 32.02
C TRP A 440 0.13 1.90 30.95
N THR A 441 -0.74 2.29 30.03
CA THR A 441 -1.02 1.52 28.82
C THR A 441 -0.90 2.47 27.63
N MET A 442 -0.10 2.08 26.64
CA MET A 442 -0.04 2.79 25.37
C MET A 442 -0.09 1.80 24.22
N MET A 443 -0.87 2.13 23.20
CA MET A 443 -1.05 1.33 22.00
C MET A 443 -0.57 2.12 20.79
N PHE A 444 0.16 1.47 19.90
CA PHE A 444 0.52 2.00 18.60
C PHE A 444 0.17 0.96 17.54
N ALA A 445 -1.05 1.04 17.02
CA ALA A 445 -1.60 0.00 16.15
C ALA A 445 -1.58 -1.37 16.84
N ASP A 446 -0.78 -2.32 16.35
CA ASP A 446 -0.60 -3.67 16.87
C ASP A 446 0.42 -3.80 18.00
N ASP A 447 1.26 -2.77 18.21
CA ASP A 447 2.21 -2.72 19.32
C ASP A 447 1.52 -2.19 20.59
N ILE A 448 1.64 -2.91 21.71
CA ILE A 448 1.08 -2.48 23.00
C ILE A 448 2.19 -2.50 24.05
N VAL A 449 2.27 -1.46 24.86
CA VAL A 449 3.13 -1.43 26.05
C VAL A 449 2.28 -1.30 27.31
N ILE A 450 2.60 -2.14 28.28
CA ILE A 450 1.95 -2.21 29.59
C ILE A 450 3.03 -1.97 30.65
N CYS A 451 2.77 -1.03 31.54
CA CYS A 451 3.67 -0.69 32.64
C CYS A 451 3.02 -1.03 34.00
N SER A 452 3.82 -1.42 34.99
CA SER A 452 3.40 -1.51 36.39
C SER A 452 4.58 -1.38 37.34
N GLU A 453 4.28 -1.19 38.62
CA GLU A 453 5.28 -1.03 39.68
C GLU A 453 5.82 -2.37 40.21
N SER A 454 5.18 -3.49 39.88
CA SER A 454 5.66 -4.83 40.24
C SER A 454 5.60 -5.79 39.05
N ARG A 455 6.50 -6.78 39.05
CA ARG A 455 6.55 -7.84 38.04
C ARG A 455 5.27 -8.67 38.01
N GLU A 456 4.73 -9.02 39.18
CA GLU A 456 3.50 -9.81 39.31
C GLU A 456 2.32 -9.07 38.70
N GLN A 457 2.20 -7.76 38.96
CA GLN A 457 1.14 -6.93 38.39
C GLN A 457 1.25 -6.83 36.87
N VAL A 458 2.46 -6.68 36.31
CA VAL A 458 2.63 -6.67 34.85
C VAL A 458 2.24 -8.02 34.25
N GLN A 459 2.63 -9.12 34.88
CA GLN A 459 2.29 -10.46 34.41
C GLN A 459 0.78 -10.71 34.45
N GLU A 460 0.10 -10.31 35.53
CA GLU A 460 -1.36 -10.38 35.63
C GLU A 460 -2.05 -9.56 34.53
N LYS A 461 -1.59 -8.31 34.33
CA LYS A 461 -2.11 -7.45 33.25
C LYS A 461 -1.87 -8.06 31.87
N LEU A 462 -0.68 -8.61 31.63
CA LEU A 462 -0.36 -9.28 30.37
C LEU A 462 -1.32 -10.43 30.09
N GLU A 463 -1.62 -11.27 31.08
CA GLU A 463 -2.56 -12.38 30.92
C GLU A 463 -4.00 -11.88 30.71
N ARG A 464 -4.42 -10.79 31.38
CA ARG A 464 -5.70 -10.13 31.11
C ARG A 464 -5.80 -9.63 29.67
N TRP A 465 -4.73 -9.01 29.15
CA TRP A 465 -4.65 -8.55 27.76
C TRP A 465 -4.69 -9.71 26.77
N ARG A 466 -3.93 -10.79 27.03
CA ARG A 466 -3.97 -12.01 26.22
C ARG A 466 -5.38 -12.58 26.18
N PHE A 467 -6.00 -12.77 27.33
CA PHE A 467 -7.37 -13.27 27.41
C PHE A 467 -8.36 -12.39 26.65
N ALA A 468 -8.31 -11.06 26.83
CA ALA A 468 -9.22 -10.12 26.18
C ALA A 468 -9.12 -10.15 24.65
N LEU A 469 -7.90 -10.28 24.10
CA LEU A 469 -7.64 -10.34 22.67
C LEU A 469 -7.94 -11.74 22.08
N GLU A 470 -7.42 -12.79 22.71
CA GLU A 470 -7.50 -14.17 22.19
C GLU A 470 -8.93 -14.72 22.24
N ARG A 471 -9.73 -14.40 23.27
CA ARG A 471 -11.15 -14.80 23.33
C ARG A 471 -11.96 -14.25 22.16
N ARG A 472 -11.50 -13.17 21.53
CA ARG A 472 -12.12 -12.55 20.35
C ARG A 472 -11.40 -12.88 19.04
N GLY A 473 -10.49 -13.87 19.07
CA GLY A 473 -9.82 -14.40 17.89
C GLY A 473 -8.58 -13.62 17.45
N MET A 474 -8.03 -12.72 18.29
CA MET A 474 -6.79 -12.01 18.02
C MET A 474 -5.62 -12.71 18.74
N LYS A 475 -4.68 -13.31 18.00
CA LYS A 475 -3.55 -14.05 18.59
C LYS A 475 -2.42 -13.12 19.06
N VAL A 476 -1.92 -13.35 20.26
CA VAL A 476 -0.76 -12.65 20.81
C VAL A 476 0.51 -13.47 20.57
N SER A 477 1.59 -12.81 20.16
CA SER A 477 2.89 -13.46 19.96
C SER A 477 3.45 -13.90 21.31
N ARG A 478 3.77 -15.19 21.43
CA ARG A 478 4.39 -15.75 22.65
C ARG A 478 5.82 -15.26 22.91
N LYS A 479 6.41 -14.50 21.98
CA LYS A 479 7.75 -13.89 22.10
C LYS A 479 7.65 -12.43 22.59
N GLY A 480 6.89 -12.20 23.66
CA GLY A 480 6.91 -10.90 24.35
C GLY A 480 8.35 -10.57 24.78
N ARG A 481 8.80 -9.34 24.56
CA ARG A 481 10.08 -8.88 25.07
C ARG A 481 9.82 -8.19 26.41
N GLU A 482 10.17 -8.85 27.49
CA GLU A 482 10.28 -8.21 28.81
C GLU A 482 11.51 -7.29 28.79
N VAL A 483 11.34 -6.07 29.28
CA VAL A 483 12.45 -5.15 29.53
C VAL A 483 12.35 -4.74 31.00
N GLU A 484 13.23 -5.31 31.82
CA GLU A 484 13.45 -4.86 33.20
C GLU A 484 14.43 -3.67 33.17
N GLN A 485 14.11 -2.59 33.87
CA GLN A 485 15.02 -1.45 34.09
C GLN A 485 14.97 -0.95 35.53
#